data_AF-A0A2D9EZ71-F1
#
_entry.id   AF-A0A2D9EZ71-F1
#
_cell.length_a   1.000
_cell.length_b   1.000
_cell.length_c   1.000
_cell.angle_alpha   90.00
_cell.angle_beta   90.00
_cell.angle_gamma   90.00
#
_symmetry.space_group_name_H-M   'P 1'
#
loop_
_entity.id
_entity.type
_entity.pdbx_description
1 polymer ?
#
loop_
_entity_poly.entity_id
_entity_poly.type
_entity_poly.pdbx_seq_one_letter_code
_entity_poly.pdbx_strand_id
1 'polypeptide(L)'
;MNLIYPRSFAILIVAAVLTGGPASSAEPGLCTSCHRADGRIAPDLAGRPSTELVAAIAAFRSGRRSHPHMETFAKSLSDDDIAGLAAHFQALRTTGPASANR
;
A
#
# COMPACT_ATOMS: atom_id res chain seq x y z
N MET A 1 59.42 -10.08 6.58
CA MET A 1 58.05 -10.40 6.15
C MET A 1 57.15 -10.44 7.37
N ASN A 2 56.25 -9.46 7.55
CA ASN A 2 54.79 -9.65 7.76
C ASN A 2 54.15 -8.31 8.14
N LEU A 3 53.36 -7.73 7.22
CA LEU A 3 52.51 -6.57 7.49
C LEU A 3 51.31 -7.02 8.33
N ILE A 4 51.09 -6.39 9.49
CA ILE A 4 49.83 -6.46 10.24
C ILE A 4 49.24 -5.05 10.26
N TYR A 5 48.26 -4.85 9.37
CA TYR A 5 47.50 -3.61 9.18
C TYR A 5 46.66 -3.24 10.42
N PRO A 6 46.30 -1.95 10.59
CA PRO A 6 45.85 -1.36 11.84
C PRO A 6 44.38 -1.64 12.17
N ARG A 7 44.08 -1.62 13.47
CA ARG A 7 42.73 -1.74 14.05
C ARG A 7 41.93 -0.46 13.85
N SER A 8 41.54 -0.18 12.62
CA SER A 8 40.55 0.88 12.32
C SER A 8 39.25 0.22 11.90
N PHE A 9 38.49 -0.27 12.89
CA PHE A 9 37.08 -0.62 12.69
C PHE A 9 36.28 0.69 12.65
N ALA A 10 36.15 1.26 11.44
CA ALA A 10 35.17 2.31 11.19
C ALA A 10 33.77 1.70 11.30
N ILE A 11 33.08 1.98 12.40
CA ILE A 11 31.67 1.63 12.58
C ILE A 11 30.86 2.54 11.65
N LEU A 12 30.42 2.00 10.52
CA LEU A 12 29.40 2.61 9.67
C LEU A 12 28.05 2.52 10.41
N ILE A 13 27.61 3.63 10.98
CA ILE A 13 26.22 3.79 11.43
C ILE A 13 25.38 3.87 10.15
N VAL A 14 24.74 2.76 9.78
CA VAL A 14 23.67 2.78 8.78
C VAL A 14 22.47 3.45 9.44
N ALA A 15 22.23 4.72 9.11
CA ALA A 15 21.00 5.39 9.46
C ALA A 15 19.84 4.65 8.77
N ALA A 16 19.03 3.93 9.55
CA ALA A 16 17.79 3.35 9.07
C ALA A 16 16.86 4.50 8.67
N VAL A 17 16.72 4.71 7.35
CA VAL A 17 15.68 5.57 6.79
C VAL A 17 14.37 4.90 7.13
N LEU A 18 13.70 5.42 8.17
CA LEU A 18 12.29 5.13 8.44
C LEU A 18 11.52 5.70 7.25
N THR A 19 11.29 4.88 6.22
CA THR A 19 10.39 5.21 5.12
C THR A 19 8.97 5.25 5.68
N GLY A 20 8.61 6.37 6.32
CA GLY A 20 7.22 6.72 6.52
C GLY A 20 6.58 6.79 5.14
N GLY A 21 5.65 5.87 4.85
CA GLY A 21 4.80 5.97 3.67
C GLY A 21 4.03 7.31 3.67
N PRO A 22 3.36 7.64 2.57
CA PRO A 22 2.57 8.87 2.49
C PRO A 22 1.65 8.99 3.70
N ALA A 23 1.59 10.18 4.29
CA ALA A 23 0.74 10.47 5.44
C ALA A 23 -0.74 10.50 5.00
N SER A 24 -1.33 9.32 4.81
CA SER A 24 -2.73 9.15 4.50
C SER A 24 -3.58 9.43 5.74
N SER A 25 -4.58 10.27 5.58
CA SER A 25 -5.62 10.51 6.59
C SER A 25 -6.80 9.55 6.40
N ALA A 26 -6.91 8.88 5.25
CA ALA A 26 -8.01 7.97 4.99
C ALA A 26 -7.97 6.71 5.87
N GLU A 27 -9.06 6.44 6.57
CA GLU A 27 -9.25 5.21 7.34
C GLU A 27 -9.54 3.98 6.44
N PRO A 28 -8.69 2.94 6.43
CA PRO A 28 -8.92 1.71 5.64
C PRO A 28 -10.22 0.98 6.00
N GLY A 29 -10.73 1.18 7.22
CA GLY A 29 -11.97 0.57 7.71
C GLY A 29 -13.18 0.91 6.83
N LEU A 30 -13.24 2.12 6.27
CA LEU A 30 -14.32 2.54 5.37
C LEU A 30 -14.37 1.71 4.09
N CYS A 31 -13.20 1.33 3.54
CA CYS A 31 -13.13 0.53 2.32
C CYS A 31 -13.65 -0.90 2.56
N THR A 32 -13.35 -1.46 3.73
CA THR A 32 -13.74 -2.84 4.10
C THR A 32 -15.24 -3.03 4.35
N SER A 33 -16.02 -1.94 4.39
CA SER A 33 -17.48 -2.01 4.44
C SER A 33 -18.07 -2.70 3.20
N CYS A 34 -17.46 -2.51 2.04
CA CYS A 34 -17.86 -3.12 0.76
C CYS A 34 -16.79 -4.07 0.19
N HIS A 35 -15.51 -3.76 0.36
CA HIS A 35 -14.39 -4.52 -0.19
C HIS A 35 -13.90 -5.61 0.77
N ARG A 36 -14.79 -6.54 1.07
CA ARG A 36 -14.49 -7.66 1.98
C ARG A 36 -13.74 -8.77 1.23
N ALA A 37 -13.07 -9.64 1.98
CA ALA A 37 -12.33 -10.79 1.43
C ALA A 37 -13.22 -11.78 0.63
N ASP A 38 -14.54 -11.77 0.86
CA ASP A 38 -15.49 -12.61 0.12
C ASP A 38 -15.78 -12.11 -1.31
N GLY A 39 -15.41 -10.87 -1.63
CA GLY A 39 -15.58 -10.27 -2.96
C GLY A 39 -17.04 -10.11 -3.41
N ARG A 40 -18.04 -10.26 -2.52
CA ARG A 40 -19.45 -10.38 -2.94
C ARG A 40 -20.09 -9.05 -3.31
N ILE A 41 -19.74 -7.98 -2.61
CA ILE A 41 -20.28 -6.63 -2.85
C ILE A 41 -19.37 -5.86 -3.80
N ALA A 42 -18.07 -5.91 -3.55
CA ALA A 42 -17.03 -5.33 -4.38
C ALA A 42 -15.79 -6.22 -4.36
N PRO A 43 -14.89 -6.12 -5.35
CA PRO A 43 -13.68 -6.96 -5.41
C PRO A 43 -12.80 -6.77 -4.17
N ASP A 44 -12.26 -7.87 -3.63
CA ASP A 44 -11.27 -7.82 -2.55
C ASP A 44 -10.05 -6.98 -2.95
N LEU A 45 -9.62 -6.10 -2.04
CA LEU A 45 -8.46 -5.22 -2.23
C LEU A 45 -7.18 -5.80 -1.62
N ALA A 46 -7.30 -6.74 -0.68
CA ALA A 46 -6.16 -7.26 0.05
C ALA A 46 -5.13 -7.90 -0.89
N GLY A 47 -3.88 -7.44 -0.79
CA GLY A 47 -2.70 -7.87 -1.55
C GLY A 47 -2.73 -7.59 -3.03
N ARG A 48 -3.65 -6.75 -3.52
CA ARG A 48 -3.52 -6.22 -4.88
C ARG A 48 -2.31 -5.29 -4.95
N PRO A 49 -1.58 -5.24 -6.08
CA PRO A 49 -0.46 -4.32 -6.24
C PRO A 49 -0.91 -2.88 -6.01
N SER A 50 -0.15 -2.09 -5.24
CA SER A 50 -0.49 -0.69 -4.98
C SER A 50 -0.68 0.11 -6.28
N THR A 51 0.13 -0.15 -7.30
CA THR A 51 0.01 0.47 -8.62
C THR A 51 -1.35 0.21 -9.29
N GLU A 52 -1.91 -0.99 -9.13
CA GLU A 52 -3.24 -1.31 -9.65
C GLU A 52 -4.34 -0.58 -8.87
N LEU A 53 -4.20 -0.50 -7.55
CA LEU A 53 -5.17 0.19 -6.69
C LEU A 53 -5.18 1.70 -6.98
N VAL A 54 -4.00 2.32 -7.06
CA VAL A 54 -3.84 3.74 -7.44
C VAL A 54 -4.48 4.00 -8.80
N ALA A 55 -4.16 3.18 -9.80
CA ALA A 55 -4.69 3.36 -11.16
C ALA A 55 -6.22 3.19 -11.20
N ALA A 56 -6.77 2.23 -10.44
CA ALA A 56 -8.21 2.02 -10.37
C ALA A 56 -8.93 3.23 -9.74
N ILE A 57 -8.45 3.72 -8.59
CA ILE A 57 -9.05 4.87 -7.91
C ILE A 57 -8.93 6.13 -8.78
N ALA A 58 -7.77 6.37 -9.40
CA ALA A 58 -7.57 7.49 -10.31
C ALA A 58 -8.53 7.43 -11.52
N ALA A 59 -8.78 6.22 -12.04
CA ALA A 59 -9.73 6.04 -13.14
C ALA A 59 -11.19 6.35 -12.74
N PHE A 60 -11.60 6.03 -11.50
CA PHE A 60 -12.91 6.46 -10.98
C PHE A 60 -12.95 7.98 -10.76
N ARG A 61 -11.89 8.56 -10.19
CA ARG A 61 -11.79 10.01 -9.97
C ARG A 61 -11.91 10.80 -11.27
N SER A 62 -11.27 10.33 -12.34
CA SER A 62 -11.29 10.97 -13.66
C SER A 62 -12.51 10.60 -14.51
N GLY A 63 -13.41 9.73 -14.04
CA GLY A 63 -14.54 9.21 -14.82
C GLY A 63 -14.18 8.25 -15.95
N ARG A 64 -12.92 7.77 -16.04
CA ARG A 64 -12.50 6.74 -17.01
C ARG A 64 -13.08 5.37 -16.69
N ARG A 65 -13.37 5.12 -15.41
CA ARG A 65 -14.23 4.02 -14.95
C ARG A 65 -15.43 4.66 -14.27
N SER A 66 -16.63 4.17 -14.58
CA SER A 66 -17.84 4.69 -13.97
C SER A 66 -18.42 3.73 -12.95
N HIS A 67 -18.68 4.24 -11.76
CA HIS A 67 -19.47 3.58 -10.71
C HIS A 67 -19.84 4.62 -9.65
N PRO A 68 -21.13 4.95 -9.45
CA PRO A 68 -21.54 6.15 -8.71
C PRO A 68 -21.00 6.19 -7.27
N HIS A 69 -20.97 5.04 -6.59
CA HIS A 69 -20.40 4.95 -5.24
C HIS A 69 -18.89 5.20 -5.24
N MET A 70 -18.13 4.49 -6.07
CA MET A 70 -16.66 4.60 -6.10
C MET A 70 -16.18 5.94 -6.66
N GLU A 71 -16.91 6.56 -7.57
CA GLU A 71 -16.61 7.93 -8.03
C GLU A 71 -16.72 8.94 -6.88
N THR A 72 -17.73 8.81 -6.02
CA THR A 72 -17.91 9.69 -4.86
C THR A 72 -16.74 9.54 -3.89
N PHE A 73 -16.37 8.30 -3.54
CA PHE A 73 -15.20 8.04 -2.69
C PHE A 73 -13.89 8.47 -3.35
N ALA A 74 -13.69 8.20 -4.64
CA ALA A 74 -12.45 8.54 -5.34
C ALA A 74 -12.23 10.06 -5.44
N LYS A 75 -13.31 10.86 -5.50
CA LYS A 75 -13.24 12.32 -5.51
C LYS A 75 -12.96 12.93 -4.14
N SER A 76 -13.24 12.21 -3.04
CA SER A 76 -12.99 12.68 -1.68
C SER A 76 -11.58 12.37 -1.16
N LEU A 77 -10.80 11.56 -1.89
CA LEU A 77 -9.44 11.16 -1.49
C LEU A 77 -8.39 12.08 -2.09
N SER A 78 -7.41 12.48 -1.28
CA SER A 78 -6.17 13.12 -1.76
C SER A 78 -5.25 12.10 -2.43
N ASP A 79 -4.23 12.57 -3.15
CA ASP A 79 -3.23 11.67 -3.75
C ASP A 79 -2.44 10.89 -2.68
N ASP A 80 -2.17 11.51 -1.52
CA ASP A 80 -1.52 10.85 -0.39
C ASP A 80 -2.41 9.77 0.24
N ASP A 81 -3.73 10.03 0.34
CA ASP A 81 -4.69 9.02 0.80
C ASP A 81 -4.74 7.82 -0.16
N ILE A 82 -4.78 8.08 -1.47
CA ILE A 82 -4.80 7.03 -2.49
C ILE A 82 -3.54 6.17 -2.36
N ALA A 83 -2.38 6.80 -2.25
CA ALA A 83 -1.10 6.11 -2.13
C ALA A 83 -1.01 5.32 -0.81
N GLY A 84 -1.47 5.88 0.32
CA GLY A 84 -1.45 5.21 1.61
C GLY A 84 -2.42 4.04 1.71
N LEU A 85 -3.66 4.20 1.21
CA LEU A 85 -4.63 3.09 1.13
C LEU A 85 -4.10 1.98 0.21
N ALA A 86 -3.53 2.32 -0.94
CA ALA A 86 -2.96 1.34 -1.86
C ALA A 86 -1.80 0.56 -1.22
N ALA A 87 -0.91 1.23 -0.51
CA ALA A 87 0.19 0.60 0.22
C ALA A 87 -0.34 -0.30 1.35
N HIS A 88 -1.34 0.17 2.12
CA HIS A 88 -1.98 -0.60 3.18
C HIS A 88 -2.58 -1.91 2.65
N PHE A 89 -3.45 -1.84 1.63
CA PHE A 89 -4.11 -3.02 1.10
C PHE A 89 -3.12 -3.99 0.44
N GLN A 90 -2.08 -3.50 -0.25
CA GLN A 90 -1.01 -4.35 -0.76
C GLN A 90 -0.33 -5.16 0.36
N ALA A 91 -0.09 -4.54 1.52
CA ALA A 91 0.62 -5.19 2.62
C ALA A 91 -0.18 -6.34 3.26
N LEU A 92 -1.53 -6.30 3.25
CA LEU A 92 -2.37 -7.26 3.97
C LEU A 92 -2.19 -8.74 3.59
N ARG A 93 -1.77 -9.07 2.36
CA ARG A 93 -1.43 -10.46 1.99
C ARG A 93 0.01 -10.84 2.31
N THR A 94 0.89 -9.86 2.52
CA THR A 94 2.30 -10.08 2.85
C THR A 94 2.52 -10.34 4.34
N THR A 95 1.58 -9.91 5.20
CA THR A 95 1.62 -10.10 6.66
C THR A 95 0.85 -11.34 7.15
N GLY A 96 0.15 -12.08 6.28
CA GLY A 96 -0.38 -13.42 6.56
C GLY A 96 0.51 -14.50 5.93
N PRO A 97 0.55 -15.75 6.44
CA PRO A 97 1.30 -16.82 5.79
C PRO A 97 0.86 -16.89 4.33
N ALA A 98 1.81 -16.68 3.42
CA ALA A 98 1.58 -16.55 1.99
C ALA A 98 0.64 -17.63 1.49
N SER A 99 -0.60 -17.25 1.15
CA SER A 99 -1.48 -17.90 0.18
C SER A 99 -1.22 -19.41 -0.02
N ALA A 100 -1.32 -20.21 1.04
CA ALA A 100 -1.31 -21.66 0.95
C ALA A 100 -2.74 -22.13 0.69
N ASN A 101 -3.15 -22.11 -0.58
CA ASN A 101 -4.24 -22.89 -1.20
C ASN A 101 -4.82 -22.10 -2.39
N ARG A 102 -4.25 -22.37 -3.56
CA ARG A 102 -4.93 -22.28 -4.86
C ARG A 102 -5.39 -23.70 -5.20
#